data_AF-A0A7C2JRI5-F1
#
_entry.id   AF-A0A7C2JRI5-F1
#
_cell.length_a   1.000
_cell.length_b   1.000
_cell.length_c   1.000
_cell.angle_alpha   90.00
_cell.angle_beta   90.00
_cell.angle_gamma   90.00
#
_symmetry.space_group_name_H-M   'P 1'
#
loop_
_entity.id
_entity.type
_entity.pdbx_description
1 polymer ?
#
loop_
_entity_poly.entity_id
_entity_poly.type
_entity_poly.pdbx_seq_one_letter_code
_entity_poly.pdbx_strand_id
1 'polypeptide(L)'
;MHAARQGQADLRDRRRRDGDRRRHSRRARPPPRQAETRRRDRRRDFRRRLEGFALRKRRSRRDDDQRPGRHAAERALRAVPQGRAARERRRAQRRAQLRGQLLHVARDGRRVADAAQARQRDRRPVGGARGDRRSRILNGHPVKLLAVDLDGTLVDSAPDIAHCLGSALEAVGCTPPGEARTRAWIGDGIETLIARAIARDCGPHAESATPSYAAAPRASTPASAFTGEARHKAALAAFLECYGANLFVRSRLYPGARETLEALLERGVRLCCITNKRYAFSHELLAQAGVRELFELVLGGDSVAEKKPSPLQLDVAARTLGVEPGAATLVGDSHQDLRAARAAGYGFVLAAYGYGRIDETELGSAPRIRNFAELPGALGLTSA
;
A
#
# COMPACT_ATOMS: atom_id res chain seq x y z
N MET A 1 -64.25 28.81 44.60
CA MET A 1 -64.15 30.22 44.15
C MET A 1 -62.82 30.79 44.60
N HIS A 2 -62.08 31.35 43.64
CA HIS A 2 -61.01 32.34 43.76
C HIS A 2 -59.88 32.17 44.80
N ALA A 3 -58.75 31.68 44.32
CA ALA A 3 -57.46 32.34 44.59
C ALA A 3 -56.75 32.54 43.25
N ALA A 4 -57.03 33.66 42.59
CA ALA A 4 -56.40 34.08 41.36
C ALA A 4 -55.78 35.46 41.58
N ARG A 5 -54.60 35.64 40.98
CA ARG A 5 -53.89 36.90 40.68
C ARG A 5 -53.00 37.47 41.78
N GLN A 6 -51.74 37.08 41.70
CA GLN A 6 -50.56 37.97 41.62
C GLN A 6 -49.41 37.04 41.18
N GLY A 7 -48.83 37.11 39.99
CA GLY A 7 -48.71 38.24 39.06
C GLY A 7 -47.24 38.39 38.73
N GLN A 8 -46.74 37.53 37.84
CA GLN A 8 -45.61 37.75 36.93
C GLN A 8 -44.73 38.97 37.20
N ALA A 9 -43.75 38.86 38.09
CA ALA A 9 -42.66 39.82 38.21
C ALA A 9 -41.45 39.23 38.95
N ASP A 10 -40.91 38.08 38.52
CA ASP A 10 -39.67 37.57 39.14
C ASP A 10 -38.75 36.77 38.21
N LEU A 11 -38.88 36.99 36.90
CA LEU A 11 -37.98 36.44 35.87
C LEU A 11 -36.93 37.44 35.38
N ARG A 12 -36.75 38.56 36.09
CA ARG A 12 -35.78 39.61 35.74
C ARG A 12 -34.97 40.13 36.92
N ASP A 13 -34.54 39.28 37.87
CA ASP A 13 -33.52 39.73 38.84
C ASP A 13 -32.52 38.67 39.35
N ARG A 14 -32.39 37.54 38.66
CA ARG A 14 -31.26 36.59 38.86
C ARG A 14 -30.14 36.77 37.83
N ARG A 15 -29.98 37.96 37.28
CA ARG A 15 -28.90 38.32 36.33
C ARG A 15 -27.91 39.36 36.85
N ARG A 16 -27.88 39.64 38.17
CA ARG A 16 -26.99 40.68 38.73
C ARG A 16 -26.37 40.36 40.10
N ARG A 17 -26.12 39.10 40.45
CA ARG A 17 -25.23 38.73 41.56
C ARG A 17 -24.52 37.40 41.30
N ASP A 18 -23.46 37.47 40.50
CA ASP A 18 -22.31 36.54 40.53
C ASP A 18 -21.15 37.14 39.73
N GLY A 19 -20.97 38.46 39.92
CA GLY A 19 -19.74 39.15 39.58
C GLY A 19 -18.72 38.87 40.68
N ASP A 20 -17.54 38.45 40.24
CA ASP A 20 -16.30 38.45 41.01
C ASP A 20 -15.97 37.19 41.83
N ARG A 21 -15.63 36.10 41.13
CA ARG A 21 -14.64 35.07 41.55
C ARG A 21 -14.27 34.16 40.37
N ARG A 22 -13.56 34.70 39.37
CA ARG A 22 -12.83 33.88 38.38
C ARG A 22 -11.49 34.52 38.02
N ARG A 23 -10.48 34.28 38.86
CA ARG A 23 -9.07 34.39 38.48
C ARG A 23 -8.33 33.10 38.84
N HIS A 24 -7.54 32.64 37.87
CA HIS A 24 -6.44 31.66 37.93
C HIS A 24 -6.75 30.15 37.92
N SER A 25 -6.83 29.58 36.71
CA SER A 25 -5.89 28.54 36.22
C SER A 25 -6.25 28.09 34.79
N ARG A 26 -5.99 28.95 33.80
CA ARG A 26 -5.95 28.52 32.39
C ARG A 26 -4.67 27.70 32.19
N ARG A 27 -4.77 26.36 32.12
CA ARG A 27 -3.70 25.53 31.54
C ARG A 27 -3.53 25.93 30.08
N ALA A 28 -2.44 26.65 29.79
CA ALA A 28 -2.07 27.06 28.45
C ALA A 28 -1.90 25.82 27.54
N ARG A 29 -2.52 25.85 26.36
CA ARG A 29 -2.19 24.93 25.26
C ARG A 29 -0.72 25.19 24.87
N PRO A 30 0.12 24.15 24.69
CA PRO A 30 1.50 24.34 24.33
C PRO A 30 1.60 24.95 22.91
N PRO A 31 2.55 25.84 22.64
CA PRO A 31 2.70 26.48 21.34
C PRO A 31 3.05 25.46 20.24
N PRO A 32 2.72 25.75 18.96
CA PRO A 32 2.81 24.81 17.83
C PRO A 32 4.22 24.22 17.60
N ARG A 33 5.27 24.86 18.13
CA ARG A 33 6.65 24.35 18.05
C ARG A 33 6.91 23.10 18.91
N GLN A 34 6.15 22.86 19.99
CA GLN A 34 6.33 21.69 20.87
C GLN A 34 5.67 20.40 20.33
N ALA A 35 4.64 20.53 19.50
CA ALA A 35 3.98 19.39 18.87
C ALA A 35 4.82 18.79 17.72
N GLU A 36 5.57 19.64 17.00
CA GLU A 36 6.50 19.21 15.95
C GLU A 36 7.76 18.53 16.51
N THR A 37 8.30 19.02 17.63
CA THR A 37 9.42 18.37 18.32
C THR A 37 9.00 16.99 18.83
N ARG A 38 7.84 16.86 19.48
CA ARG A 38 7.30 15.55 19.91
C ARG A 38 7.02 14.59 18.75
N ARG A 39 6.60 15.09 17.57
CA ARG A 39 6.44 14.27 16.35
C ARG A 39 7.78 13.85 15.74
N ARG A 40 8.79 14.72 15.77
CA ARG A 40 10.17 14.41 15.32
C ARG A 40 10.83 13.40 16.25
N ASP A 41 10.67 13.52 17.56
CA ASP A 41 11.23 12.58 18.53
C ASP A 41 10.61 11.19 18.41
N ARG A 42 9.28 11.09 18.22
CA ARG A 42 8.62 9.79 17.96
C ARG A 42 9.07 9.13 16.66
N ARG A 43 9.31 9.90 15.60
CA ARG A 43 9.88 9.39 14.33
C ARG A 43 11.32 8.91 14.50
N ARG A 44 12.12 9.61 15.32
CA ARG A 44 13.50 9.25 15.63
C ARG A 44 13.57 7.99 16.49
N ASP A 45 12.68 7.85 17.47
CA ASP A 45 12.54 6.65 18.31
C ASP A 45 12.07 5.43 17.54
N PHE A 46 11.13 5.60 16.60
CA PHE A 46 10.69 4.52 15.72
C PHE A 46 11.81 4.06 14.79
N ARG A 47 12.56 5.01 14.20
CA ARG A 47 13.73 4.71 13.37
C ARG A 47 14.84 4.00 14.14
N ARG A 48 15.12 4.42 15.37
CA ARG A 48 16.09 3.75 16.26
C ARG A 48 15.66 2.34 16.65
N ARG A 49 14.37 2.07 16.83
CA ARG A 49 13.84 0.71 17.07
C ARG A 49 14.02 -0.19 15.85
N LEU A 50 13.77 0.32 14.64
CA LEU A 50 14.01 -0.42 13.39
C LEU A 50 15.51 -0.69 13.15
N GLU A 51 16.37 0.30 13.39
CA GLU A 51 17.83 0.14 13.27
C GLU A 51 18.40 -0.83 14.34
N GLY A 52 17.87 -0.79 15.57
CA GLY A 52 18.18 -1.77 16.62
C GLY A 52 17.73 -3.19 16.29
N PHE A 53 16.64 -3.34 15.54
CA PHE A 53 16.14 -4.63 15.04
C PHE A 53 17.08 -5.25 13.98
N ALA A 54 17.62 -4.43 13.08
CA ALA A 54 18.59 -4.85 12.07
C ALA A 54 19.93 -5.32 12.67
N LEU A 55 20.34 -4.74 13.80
CA LEU A 55 21.58 -5.09 14.51
C LEU A 55 21.47 -6.40 15.30
N ARG A 56 20.31 -6.69 15.92
CA ARG A 56 20.10 -7.97 16.65
C ARG A 56 20.10 -9.18 15.72
N LYS A 57 19.57 -9.05 14.49
CA LYS A 57 19.61 -10.12 13.47
C LYS A 57 21.00 -10.40 12.88
N ARG A 58 21.93 -9.44 12.92
CA ARG A 58 23.31 -9.64 12.46
C ARG A 58 24.15 -10.47 13.43
N ARG A 59 23.81 -10.48 14.72
CA ARG A 59 24.51 -11.30 15.73
C ARG A 59 24.17 -12.78 15.64
N SER A 60 22.93 -13.15 15.29
CA SER A 60 22.54 -14.57 15.18
C SER A 60 22.98 -15.26 13.87
N ARG A 61 23.62 -14.55 12.94
CA ARG A 61 24.12 -15.09 11.66
C ARG A 61 25.62 -15.38 11.67
N ARG A 62 26.33 -15.11 12.77
CA ARG A 62 27.79 -15.28 12.86
C ARG A 62 28.24 -16.65 13.38
N ASP A 63 27.33 -17.49 13.86
CA ASP A 63 27.70 -18.72 14.58
C ASP A 63 27.52 -20.03 13.77
N ASP A 64 27.33 -19.97 12.44
CA ASP A 64 27.04 -21.18 11.63
C ASP A 64 27.95 -21.37 10.40
N ASP A 65 29.12 -20.73 10.36
CA ASP A 65 30.02 -20.75 9.19
C ASP A 65 31.19 -21.74 9.36
N GLN A 66 30.89 -23.05 9.34
CA GLN A 66 31.88 -24.11 9.12
C GLN A 66 31.31 -25.27 8.28
N ARG A 67 31.19 -25.11 6.95
CA ARG A 67 31.17 -26.25 6.00
C ARG A 67 31.85 -25.91 4.66
N PRO A 68 32.61 -26.84 4.04
CA PRO A 68 33.43 -26.57 2.87
C PRO A 68 32.63 -26.75 1.57
N GLY A 69 32.38 -25.65 0.85
CA GLY A 69 31.72 -25.67 -0.47
C GLY A 69 32.02 -24.47 -1.37
N ARG A 70 32.96 -23.60 -1.00
CA ARG A 70 33.18 -22.29 -1.67
C ARG A 70 33.74 -22.41 -3.11
N HIS A 71 34.37 -23.52 -3.48
CA HIS A 71 35.01 -23.64 -4.80
C HIS A 71 34.08 -24.05 -5.95
N ALA A 72 32.86 -24.51 -5.67
CA ALA A 72 31.86 -24.78 -6.72
C ALA A 72 31.09 -23.51 -7.13
N ALA A 73 30.77 -22.64 -6.15
CA ALA A 73 30.05 -21.38 -6.39
C ALA A 73 30.91 -20.33 -7.14
N GLU A 74 32.22 -20.29 -6.89
CA GLU A 74 33.13 -19.39 -7.62
C GLU A 74 33.34 -19.78 -9.08
N ARG A 75 33.23 -21.07 -9.42
CA ARG A 75 33.31 -21.54 -10.82
C ARG A 75 32.03 -21.24 -11.59
N ALA A 76 30.86 -21.30 -10.94
CA ALA A 76 29.58 -20.91 -11.55
C ALA A 76 29.49 -19.40 -11.85
N LEU A 77 30.16 -18.55 -11.07
CA LEU A 77 30.21 -17.09 -11.28
C LEU A 77 31.11 -16.66 -12.47
N ARG A 78 31.96 -17.55 -12.99
CA ARG A 78 32.85 -17.24 -14.13
C ARG A 78 32.23 -17.50 -15.50
N ALA A 79 31.00 -18.04 -15.56
CA ALA A 79 30.28 -18.31 -16.81
C ALA A 79 29.10 -17.36 -17.07
N VAL A 80 29.15 -16.11 -16.57
CA VAL A 80 28.12 -15.10 -16.89
C VAL A 80 28.42 -14.52 -18.29
N PRO A 81 27.49 -14.58 -19.26
CA PRO A 81 27.68 -13.94 -20.56
C PRO A 81 27.99 -12.46 -20.37
N GLN A 82 29.07 -11.96 -20.98
CA GLN A 82 29.60 -10.60 -20.76
C GLN A 82 28.52 -9.51 -20.92
N GLY A 83 27.50 -9.74 -21.75
CA GLY A 83 26.36 -8.84 -21.94
C GLY A 83 25.40 -8.74 -20.75
N ARG A 84 25.18 -9.80 -19.97
CA ARG A 84 24.26 -9.80 -18.81
C ARG A 84 24.83 -8.98 -17.65
N ALA A 85 26.10 -9.22 -17.31
CA ALA A 85 26.80 -8.48 -16.26
C ALA A 85 26.91 -6.97 -16.56
N ALA A 86 27.10 -6.59 -17.83
CA ALA A 86 27.12 -5.18 -18.23
C ALA A 86 25.74 -4.49 -18.08
N ARG A 87 24.65 -5.18 -18.44
CA ARG A 87 23.27 -4.69 -18.27
C ARG A 87 22.93 -4.52 -16.78
N GLU A 88 23.30 -5.48 -15.94
CA GLU A 88 23.11 -5.41 -14.49
C GLU A 88 23.86 -4.24 -13.86
N ARG A 89 25.12 -4.00 -14.25
CA ARG A 89 25.90 -2.84 -13.80
C ARG A 89 25.23 -1.50 -14.19
N ARG A 90 24.77 -1.37 -15.44
CA ARG A 90 24.05 -0.16 -15.89
C ARG A 90 22.74 0.07 -15.12
N ARG A 91 22.00 -1.01 -14.81
CA ARG A 91 20.80 -0.94 -13.97
C ARG A 91 21.13 -0.50 -12.55
N ALA A 92 22.17 -1.08 -11.95
CA ALA A 92 22.59 -0.71 -10.59
C ALA A 92 22.99 0.77 -10.50
N GLN A 93 23.75 1.28 -11.48
CA GLN A 93 24.12 2.69 -11.56
C GLN A 93 22.90 3.61 -11.72
N ARG A 94 21.97 3.28 -12.62
CA ARG A 94 20.71 4.04 -12.78
C ARG A 94 19.85 4.04 -11.53
N ARG A 95 19.72 2.89 -10.84
CA ARG A 95 19.01 2.82 -9.55
C ARG A 95 19.66 3.73 -8.51
N ALA A 96 20.98 3.74 -8.41
CA ALA A 96 21.70 4.62 -7.49
C ALA A 96 21.43 6.11 -7.80
N GLN A 97 21.44 6.48 -9.09
CA GLN A 97 21.12 7.83 -9.55
C GLN A 97 19.66 8.22 -9.23
N LEU A 98 18.70 7.34 -9.51
CA LEU A 98 17.28 7.52 -9.19
C LEU A 98 17.02 7.61 -7.68
N ARG A 99 17.74 6.84 -6.86
CA ARG A 99 17.65 6.91 -5.40
C ARG A 99 18.05 8.28 -4.87
N GLY A 100 19.03 8.93 -5.52
CA GLY A 100 19.39 10.33 -5.28
C GLY A 100 18.29 11.32 -5.68
N GLN A 101 17.60 11.07 -6.80
CA GLN A 101 16.50 11.91 -7.29
C GLN A 101 15.21 11.77 -6.48
N LEU A 102 14.86 10.57 -6.00
CA LEU A 102 13.67 10.32 -5.17
C LEU A 102 13.75 11.01 -3.80
N LEU A 103 14.96 11.19 -3.25
CA LEU A 103 15.16 12.02 -2.07
C LEU A 103 14.80 13.50 -2.33
N HIS A 104 14.81 13.94 -3.59
CA HIS A 104 14.34 15.25 -4.05
C HIS A 104 12.82 15.26 -4.34
N VAL A 105 12.26 14.20 -4.94
CA VAL A 105 10.81 14.10 -5.21
C VAL A 105 9.99 14.09 -3.90
N ALA A 106 10.54 13.53 -2.81
CA ALA A 106 9.95 13.62 -1.48
C ALA A 106 9.91 15.05 -0.89
N ARG A 107 10.63 16.01 -1.48
CA ARG A 107 10.62 17.44 -1.09
C ARG A 107 9.76 18.32 -2.01
N ASP A 108 9.55 17.92 -3.26
CA ASP A 108 8.87 18.73 -4.30
C ASP A 108 7.54 18.14 -4.82
N GLY A 109 6.87 17.30 -4.03
CA GLY A 109 5.60 16.65 -4.42
C GLY A 109 4.49 17.60 -4.92
N ARG A 110 4.51 18.87 -4.53
CA ARG A 110 3.56 19.88 -5.03
C ARG A 110 3.75 20.19 -6.53
N ARG A 111 5.00 20.41 -6.98
CA ARG A 111 5.27 20.77 -8.39
C ARG A 111 4.89 19.65 -9.37
N VAL A 112 5.04 18.39 -8.95
CA VAL A 112 4.66 17.23 -9.79
C VAL A 112 3.14 17.06 -9.84
N ALA A 113 2.43 17.31 -8.74
CA ALA A 113 0.97 17.33 -8.70
C ALA A 113 0.42 18.47 -9.57
N ASP A 114 1.00 19.66 -9.49
CA ASP A 114 0.57 20.84 -10.27
C ASP A 114 0.76 20.60 -11.79
N ALA A 115 1.87 19.99 -12.20
CA ALA A 115 2.13 19.64 -13.60
C ALA A 115 1.31 18.43 -14.11
N ALA A 116 0.80 17.58 -13.23
CA ALA A 116 -0.14 16.51 -13.58
C ALA A 116 -1.56 17.07 -13.77
N GLN A 117 -2.00 17.93 -12.84
CA GLN A 117 -3.28 18.62 -12.92
C GLN A 117 -3.37 19.56 -14.13
N ALA A 118 -2.27 20.25 -14.49
CA ALA A 118 -2.23 21.08 -15.70
C ALA A 118 -2.46 20.26 -16.99
N ARG A 119 -1.85 19.07 -17.11
CA ARG A 119 -2.08 18.17 -18.25
C ARG A 119 -3.50 17.58 -18.29
N GLN A 120 -4.13 17.42 -17.12
CA GLN A 120 -5.51 16.93 -17.02
C GLN A 120 -6.52 17.99 -17.52
N ARG A 121 -6.21 19.28 -17.35
CA ARG A 121 -7.04 20.40 -17.84
C ARG A 121 -6.95 20.61 -19.35
N ASP A 122 -5.82 20.27 -19.98
CA ASP A 122 -5.62 20.40 -21.44
C ASP A 122 -6.12 19.21 -22.26
N ARG A 123 -6.56 18.11 -21.63
CA ARG A 123 -7.10 16.94 -22.35
C ARG A 123 -8.54 17.20 -22.79
N ARG A 124 -8.74 17.58 -24.06
CA ARG A 124 -10.05 17.50 -24.73
C ARG A 124 -10.51 16.03 -24.79
N PRO A 125 -11.82 15.73 -24.66
CA PRO A 125 -12.32 14.38 -24.87
C PRO A 125 -12.05 13.99 -26.33
N VAL A 126 -11.41 12.84 -26.54
CA VAL A 126 -11.17 12.31 -27.89
C VAL A 126 -12.50 11.86 -28.47
N GLY A 127 -13.15 12.76 -29.20
CA GLY A 127 -14.34 12.50 -30.00
C GLY A 127 -14.01 11.66 -31.23
N GLY A 128 -14.83 10.61 -31.42
CA GLY A 128 -15.24 10.02 -32.70
C GLY A 128 -14.24 9.88 -33.85
N ALA A 129 -13.65 8.69 -33.99
CA ALA A 129 -13.38 8.11 -35.31
C ALA A 129 -13.89 6.66 -35.34
N ARG A 130 -14.86 6.39 -36.21
CA ARG A 130 -15.38 5.06 -36.53
C ARG A 130 -14.30 4.34 -37.36
N GLY A 131 -13.79 3.23 -36.84
CA GLY A 131 -12.77 2.41 -37.46
C GLY A 131 -12.38 1.33 -36.46
N ASP A 132 -12.62 0.08 -36.84
CA ASP A 132 -12.45 -1.19 -36.13
C ASP A 132 -11.45 -1.13 -34.93
N ARG A 133 -11.97 -1.19 -33.69
CA ARG A 133 -11.19 -0.98 -32.43
C ARG A 133 -10.99 -2.25 -31.61
N ARG A 134 -10.70 -3.38 -32.25
CA ARG A 134 -10.30 -4.61 -31.53
C ARG A 134 -8.97 -4.51 -30.75
N SER A 135 -8.27 -3.37 -30.73
CA SER A 135 -6.90 -3.27 -30.18
C SER A 135 -6.55 -2.10 -29.23
N ARG A 136 -7.48 -1.26 -28.76
CA ARG A 136 -7.12 -0.04 -28.00
C ARG A 136 -7.10 -0.16 -26.46
N ILE A 137 -6.42 -1.16 -25.90
CA ILE A 137 -6.01 -1.14 -24.47
C ILE A 137 -4.51 -1.44 -24.28
N LEU A 138 -3.84 -2.04 -25.27
CA LEU A 138 -2.43 -1.76 -25.49
C LEU A 138 -2.41 -0.54 -26.42
N ASN A 139 -1.93 0.60 -25.93
CA ASN A 139 -1.54 1.68 -26.82
C ASN A 139 -0.63 1.04 -27.87
N GLY A 140 -0.87 1.20 -29.17
CA GLY A 140 -0.14 0.51 -30.26
C GLY A 140 1.38 0.78 -30.34
N HIS A 141 1.96 1.30 -29.26
CA HIS A 141 3.38 1.42 -29.01
C HIS A 141 3.94 0.18 -28.31
N PRO A 142 5.19 -0.21 -28.62
CA PRO A 142 5.88 -1.25 -27.87
C PRO A 142 6.01 -0.84 -26.39
N VAL A 143 5.67 -1.77 -25.50
CA VAL A 143 5.71 -1.56 -24.05
C VAL A 143 7.17 -1.36 -23.59
N LYS A 144 7.47 -0.18 -23.04
CA LYS A 144 8.81 0.17 -22.51
C LYS A 144 8.86 0.12 -20.98
N LEU A 145 7.74 0.31 -20.32
CA LEU A 145 7.60 0.30 -18.86
C LEU A 145 6.44 -0.60 -18.45
N LEU A 146 6.71 -1.53 -17.55
CA LEU A 146 5.70 -2.27 -16.82
C LEU A 146 5.69 -1.79 -15.37
N ALA A 147 4.58 -1.19 -14.97
CA ALA A 147 4.22 -0.97 -13.57
C ALA A 147 3.51 -2.22 -13.05
N VAL A 148 3.91 -2.70 -11.89
CA VAL A 148 3.41 -3.94 -11.28
C VAL A 148 2.80 -3.61 -9.92
N ASP A 149 1.51 -3.88 -9.73
CA ASP A 149 0.94 -3.91 -8.39
C ASP A 149 1.51 -5.08 -7.57
N LEU A 150 1.48 -4.96 -6.24
CA LEU A 150 2.11 -5.90 -5.34
C LEU A 150 1.13 -6.94 -4.81
N ASP A 151 0.20 -6.47 -3.99
CA ASP A 151 -0.66 -7.27 -3.14
C ASP A 151 -1.82 -7.80 -4.02
N GLY A 152 -1.84 -9.10 -4.33
CA GLY A 152 -2.89 -9.71 -5.17
C GLY A 152 -2.49 -9.83 -6.65
N THR A 153 -1.37 -9.22 -7.04
CA THR A 153 -0.84 -9.24 -8.40
C THR A 153 0.51 -9.95 -8.47
N LEU A 154 1.52 -9.46 -7.75
CA LEU A 154 2.85 -10.08 -7.74
C LEU A 154 2.99 -11.11 -6.60
N VAL A 155 2.34 -10.84 -5.48
CA VAL A 155 2.45 -11.60 -4.23
C VAL A 155 1.05 -11.93 -3.73
N ASP A 156 0.81 -13.20 -3.38
CA ASP A 156 -0.32 -13.55 -2.53
C ASP A 156 0.03 -13.21 -1.08
N SER A 157 -0.36 -12.00 -0.66
CA SER A 157 -0.09 -11.48 0.68
C SER A 157 -1.26 -11.65 1.65
N ALA A 158 -2.39 -12.18 1.18
CA ALA A 158 -3.59 -12.34 1.99
C ALA A 158 -3.38 -13.18 3.25
N PRO A 159 -2.58 -14.28 3.25
CA PRO A 159 -2.37 -15.09 4.47
C PRO A 159 -1.69 -14.32 5.62
N ASP A 160 -0.66 -13.52 5.34
CA ASP A 160 0.01 -12.73 6.39
C ASP A 160 -0.83 -11.52 6.81
N ILE A 161 -1.57 -10.91 5.88
CA ILE A 161 -2.52 -9.83 6.20
C ILE A 161 -3.62 -10.38 7.12
N ALA A 162 -4.19 -11.55 6.82
CA ALA A 162 -5.22 -12.19 7.62
C ALA A 162 -4.72 -12.55 9.02
N HIS A 163 -3.51 -13.12 9.13
CA HIS A 163 -2.90 -13.41 10.42
C HIS A 163 -2.77 -12.16 11.29
N CYS A 164 -2.20 -11.08 10.73
CA CYS A 164 -2.00 -9.86 11.49
C CYS A 164 -3.28 -9.05 11.73
N LEU A 165 -4.28 -9.15 10.85
CA LEU A 165 -5.61 -8.61 11.12
C LEU A 165 -6.26 -9.34 12.29
N GLY A 166 -6.18 -10.67 12.33
CA GLY A 166 -6.72 -11.46 13.43
C GLY A 166 -6.12 -11.05 14.78
N SER A 167 -4.78 -11.05 14.89
CA SER A 167 -4.10 -10.62 16.12
C SER A 167 -4.42 -9.17 16.51
N ALA A 168 -4.58 -8.27 15.54
CA ALA A 168 -4.93 -6.88 15.80
C ALA A 168 -6.35 -6.72 16.35
N LEU A 169 -7.30 -7.52 15.86
CA LEU A 169 -8.70 -7.49 16.31
C LEU A 169 -8.86 -8.13 17.68
N GLU A 170 -8.20 -9.26 17.94
CA GLU A 170 -8.16 -9.90 19.25
C GLU A 170 -7.62 -8.96 20.33
N ALA A 171 -6.57 -8.19 20.01
CA ALA A 171 -5.99 -7.21 20.93
C ALA A 171 -6.95 -6.10 21.35
N VAL A 172 -8.03 -5.87 20.58
CA VAL A 172 -9.07 -4.88 20.90
C VAL A 172 -10.42 -5.52 21.24
N GLY A 173 -10.46 -6.83 21.47
CA GLY A 173 -11.65 -7.56 21.86
C GLY A 173 -12.65 -7.80 20.73
N CYS A 174 -12.19 -7.81 19.47
CA CYS A 174 -13.02 -8.09 18.30
C CYS A 174 -12.76 -9.49 17.71
N THR A 175 -13.77 -10.04 17.04
CA THR A 175 -13.66 -11.36 16.41
C THR A 175 -12.90 -11.29 15.08
N PRO A 176 -11.86 -12.12 14.87
CA PRO A 176 -11.18 -12.21 13.58
C PRO A 176 -12.10 -12.68 12.45
N PRO A 177 -12.05 -12.06 11.25
CA PRO A 177 -12.87 -12.49 10.13
C PRO A 177 -12.39 -13.79 9.47
N GLY A 178 -11.15 -14.23 9.73
CA GLY A 178 -10.51 -15.35 9.03
C GLY A 178 -9.98 -14.94 7.64
N GLU A 179 -9.21 -15.83 7.01
CA GLU A 179 -8.50 -15.51 5.76
C GLU A 179 -9.44 -15.22 4.61
N ALA A 180 -10.43 -16.07 4.34
CA ALA A 180 -11.32 -15.93 3.19
C ALA A 180 -12.03 -14.56 3.17
N ARG A 181 -12.54 -14.10 4.32
CA ARG A 181 -13.15 -12.78 4.45
C ARG A 181 -12.12 -11.65 4.36
N THR A 182 -10.94 -11.83 4.96
CA THR A 182 -9.86 -10.84 4.85
C THR A 182 -9.48 -10.64 3.39
N ARG A 183 -9.28 -11.72 2.63
CA ARG A 183 -8.94 -11.71 1.20
C ARG A 183 -9.91 -10.84 0.40
N ALA A 184 -11.22 -11.00 0.63
CA ALA A 184 -12.25 -10.21 -0.04
C ALA A 184 -12.27 -8.71 0.32
N TRP A 185 -11.54 -8.28 1.35
CA TRP A 185 -11.51 -6.88 1.83
C TRP A 185 -10.21 -6.16 1.50
N ILE A 186 -9.19 -6.87 0.99
CA ILE A 186 -7.91 -6.26 0.60
C ILE A 186 -8.10 -5.43 -0.68
N GLY A 187 -7.42 -4.27 -0.73
CA GLY A 187 -7.42 -3.35 -1.89
C GLY A 187 -7.47 -1.88 -1.47
N ASP A 188 -8.29 -1.53 -0.47
CA ASP A 188 -8.51 -0.13 -0.07
C ASP A 188 -7.51 0.43 0.95
N GLY A 189 -6.51 -0.37 1.32
CA GLY A 189 -5.51 -0.07 2.33
C GLY A 189 -5.89 -0.62 3.72
N ILE A 190 -4.86 -0.72 4.58
CA ILE A 190 -4.96 -1.38 5.88
C ILE A 190 -5.86 -0.62 6.86
N GLU A 191 -5.89 0.71 6.79
CA GLU A 191 -6.74 1.53 7.65
C GLU A 191 -8.22 1.28 7.38
N THR A 192 -8.59 1.19 6.10
CA THR A 192 -9.95 0.86 5.64
C THR A 192 -10.30 -0.58 5.99
N LEU A 193 -9.35 -1.52 5.82
CA LEU A 193 -9.54 -2.94 6.18
C LEU A 193 -9.87 -3.10 7.67
N ILE A 194 -9.08 -2.47 8.56
CA ILE A 194 -9.29 -2.52 10.01
C ILE A 194 -10.61 -1.81 10.40
N ALA A 195 -10.91 -0.66 9.79
CA ALA A 195 -12.16 0.04 10.03
C ALA A 195 -13.38 -0.81 9.68
N ARG A 196 -13.36 -1.49 8.51
CA ARG A 196 -14.42 -2.41 8.08
C ARG A 196 -14.58 -3.60 9.02
N ALA A 197 -13.47 -4.17 9.49
CA ALA A 197 -13.50 -5.30 10.40
C ALA A 197 -14.12 -4.92 11.75
N ILE A 198 -13.71 -3.79 12.34
CA ILE A 198 -14.27 -3.28 13.60
C ILE A 198 -15.75 -2.94 13.44
N ALA A 199 -16.15 -2.25 12.37
CA ALA A 199 -17.53 -1.82 12.16
C ALA A 199 -18.52 -2.99 12.06
N ARG A 200 -18.09 -4.14 11.52
CA ARG A 200 -18.94 -5.33 11.36
C ARG A 200 -19.08 -6.17 12.62
N ASP A 201 -18.09 -6.14 13.50
CA ASP A 201 -18.14 -6.79 14.82
C ASP A 201 -18.90 -5.91 15.84
N CYS A 202 -18.95 -4.59 15.62
CA CYS A 202 -19.66 -3.61 16.46
C CYS A 202 -21.04 -3.18 15.93
N GLY A 203 -21.58 -3.84 14.91
CA GLY A 203 -22.90 -3.50 14.36
C GLY A 203 -24.05 -3.98 15.27
N PRO A 204 -25.23 -3.33 15.27
CA PRO A 204 -26.40 -3.73 16.06
C PRO A 204 -27.05 -5.07 15.65
N HIS A 205 -26.36 -5.93 14.88
CA HIS A 205 -26.81 -7.25 14.46
C HIS A 205 -25.70 -8.30 14.62
N ALA A 206 -25.07 -8.35 15.79
CA ALA A 206 -24.32 -9.53 16.22
C ALA A 206 -25.29 -10.57 16.79
N GLU A 207 -26.22 -11.06 15.97
CA GLU A 207 -27.04 -12.23 16.28
C GLU A 207 -26.67 -13.38 15.33
N SER A 208 -26.40 -14.54 15.93
CA SER A 208 -26.13 -15.85 15.30
C SER A 208 -24.75 -16.05 14.64
N ALA A 209 -23.72 -16.16 15.47
CA ALA A 209 -22.69 -17.16 15.23
C ALA A 209 -22.37 -17.82 16.58
N THR A 210 -22.83 -19.05 16.75
CA THR A 210 -22.49 -19.90 17.89
C THR A 210 -20.97 -20.01 18.02
N PRO A 211 -20.35 -19.61 19.14
CA PRO A 211 -18.96 -19.88 19.38
C PRO A 211 -18.84 -21.29 19.96
N SER A 212 -18.46 -22.26 19.12
CA SER A 212 -17.86 -23.50 19.61
C SER A 212 -16.38 -23.40 19.31
N TYR A 213 -15.58 -23.08 20.34
CA TYR A 213 -14.31 -23.72 20.68
C TYR A 213 -13.90 -23.19 22.06
N ALA A 214 -13.66 -24.12 22.98
CA ALA A 214 -13.24 -23.83 24.35
C ALA A 214 -11.95 -22.98 24.37
N ALA A 215 -12.04 -21.77 24.90
CA ALA A 215 -10.88 -20.90 25.12
C ALA A 215 -10.52 -20.89 26.62
N ALA A 216 -9.26 -21.26 26.91
CA ALA A 216 -8.64 -21.00 28.20
C ALA A 216 -8.64 -19.49 28.53
N PRO A 217 -8.71 -19.10 29.81
CA PRO A 217 -8.84 -17.70 30.18
C PRO A 217 -7.49 -17.00 29.99
N ARG A 218 -7.43 -16.07 29.03
CA ARG A 218 -6.36 -15.06 28.99
C ARG A 218 -7.01 -13.68 29.05
N ALA A 219 -6.49 -12.85 29.95
CA ALA A 219 -6.99 -11.53 30.30
C ALA A 219 -7.20 -10.65 29.05
N SER A 220 -8.42 -10.66 28.52
CA SER A 220 -8.87 -9.77 27.47
C SER A 220 -9.48 -8.54 28.12
N THR A 221 -8.89 -7.37 27.86
CA THR A 221 -9.50 -6.07 28.19
C THR A 221 -10.92 -6.05 27.61
N PRO A 222 -11.97 -5.74 28.40
CA PRO A 222 -13.34 -5.80 27.90
C PRO A 222 -13.55 -4.81 26.76
N ALA A 223 -14.31 -5.24 25.73
CA ALA A 223 -14.62 -4.44 24.54
C ALA A 223 -15.26 -3.06 24.87
N SER A 224 -15.82 -2.91 26.07
CA SER A 224 -16.38 -1.65 26.58
C SER A 224 -15.33 -0.56 26.89
N ALA A 225 -14.03 -0.86 26.88
CA ALA A 225 -12.97 0.09 27.25
C ALA A 225 -12.55 1.07 26.13
N PHE A 226 -12.98 0.86 24.88
CA PHE A 226 -12.56 1.68 23.73
C PHE A 226 -13.74 2.30 22.98
N THR A 227 -13.70 3.64 22.81
CA THR A 227 -14.49 4.34 21.78
C THR A 227 -14.04 3.88 20.38
N GLY A 228 -14.91 3.98 19.37
CA GLY A 228 -14.61 3.50 18.00
C GLY A 228 -13.27 4.00 17.43
N GLU A 229 -12.93 5.27 17.67
CA GLU A 229 -11.65 5.88 17.25
C GLU A 229 -10.45 5.34 18.03
N ALA A 230 -10.56 5.20 19.37
CA ALA A 230 -9.50 4.65 20.19
C ALA A 230 -9.23 3.17 19.86
N ARG A 231 -10.30 2.42 19.56
CA ARG A 231 -10.23 1.02 19.14
C ARG A 231 -9.54 0.86 17.80
N HIS A 232 -9.95 1.65 16.80
CA HIS A 232 -9.30 1.65 15.48
C HIS A 232 -7.81 1.92 15.57
N LYS A 233 -7.43 2.95 16.34
CA LYS A 233 -6.02 3.30 16.53
C LYS A 233 -5.21 2.20 17.20
N ALA A 234 -5.77 1.54 18.22
CA ALA A 234 -5.11 0.42 18.91
C ALA A 234 -4.95 -0.78 17.98
N ALA A 235 -5.99 -1.16 17.24
CA ALA A 235 -5.93 -2.23 16.25
C ALA A 235 -4.93 -1.93 15.13
N LEU A 236 -4.91 -0.69 14.62
CA LEU A 236 -3.93 -0.29 13.61
C LEU A 236 -2.49 -0.40 14.14
N ALA A 237 -2.23 0.02 15.38
CA ALA A 237 -0.90 -0.13 15.97
C ALA A 237 -0.48 -1.60 16.10
N ALA A 238 -1.36 -2.46 16.63
CA ALA A 238 -1.12 -3.89 16.75
C ALA A 238 -0.92 -4.57 15.38
N PHE A 239 -1.72 -4.19 14.37
CA PHE A 239 -1.56 -4.68 13.01
C PHE A 239 -0.19 -4.31 12.44
N LEU A 240 0.22 -3.05 12.55
CA LEU A 240 1.50 -2.59 11.99
C LEU A 240 2.71 -3.28 12.64
N GLU A 241 2.63 -3.54 13.95
CA GLU A 241 3.65 -4.28 14.68
C GLU A 241 3.73 -5.74 14.22
N CYS A 242 2.60 -6.46 14.22
CA CYS A 242 2.54 -7.83 13.71
C CYS A 242 3.02 -7.90 12.27
N TYR A 243 2.51 -7.01 11.42
CA TYR A 243 2.74 -7.08 9.99
C TYR A 243 4.20 -6.78 9.66
N GLY A 244 4.85 -5.84 10.36
CA GLY A 244 6.28 -5.59 10.24
C GLY A 244 7.16 -6.81 10.59
N ALA A 245 6.71 -7.67 11.52
CA ALA A 245 7.40 -8.90 11.88
C ALA A 245 7.07 -10.10 10.97
N ASN A 246 5.95 -10.04 10.24
CA ASN A 246 5.39 -11.16 9.47
C ASN A 246 5.12 -10.81 7.99
N LEU A 247 5.92 -9.92 7.38
CA LEU A 247 5.65 -9.39 6.03
C LEU A 247 5.59 -10.45 4.92
N PHE A 248 6.40 -11.51 5.02
CA PHE A 248 6.55 -12.52 3.98
C PHE A 248 6.77 -13.93 4.57
N VAL A 249 6.11 -14.23 5.70
CA VAL A 249 6.25 -15.53 6.37
C VAL A 249 5.37 -16.56 5.67
N ARG A 250 4.11 -16.21 5.42
CA ARG A 250 3.12 -17.06 4.72
C ARG A 250 2.91 -16.62 3.28
N SER A 251 3.17 -15.35 3.00
CA SER A 251 3.05 -14.78 1.66
C SER A 251 4.00 -15.46 0.68
N ARG A 252 3.59 -15.58 -0.57
CA ARG A 252 4.40 -16.18 -1.65
C ARG A 252 4.28 -15.33 -2.90
N LEU A 253 5.35 -15.30 -3.71
CA LEU A 253 5.22 -14.84 -5.09
C LEU A 253 4.25 -15.76 -5.83
N TYR A 254 3.45 -15.19 -6.72
CA TYR A 254 2.67 -16.02 -7.63
C TYR A 254 3.61 -16.86 -8.52
N PRO A 255 3.22 -18.09 -8.90
CA PRO A 255 4.05 -18.95 -9.73
C PRO A 255 4.50 -18.29 -11.03
N GLY A 256 5.77 -18.44 -11.38
CA GLY A 256 6.36 -17.89 -12.60
C GLY A 256 6.62 -16.38 -12.57
N ALA A 257 6.28 -15.68 -11.49
CA ALA A 257 6.36 -14.22 -11.46
C ALA A 257 7.79 -13.70 -11.60
N ARG A 258 8.75 -14.30 -10.88
CA ARG A 258 10.16 -13.89 -10.93
C ARG A 258 10.73 -14.09 -12.33
N GLU A 259 10.56 -15.28 -12.88
CA GLU A 259 11.07 -15.70 -14.18
C GLU A 259 10.51 -14.78 -15.28
N THR A 260 9.22 -14.45 -15.18
CA THR A 260 8.56 -13.53 -16.12
C THR A 260 9.12 -12.12 -16.03
N LEU A 261 9.33 -11.58 -14.83
CA LEU A 261 9.94 -10.25 -14.65
C LEU A 261 11.37 -10.22 -15.21
N GLU A 262 12.17 -11.26 -14.96
CA GLU A 262 13.52 -11.39 -15.51
C GLU A 262 13.50 -11.47 -17.05
N ALA A 263 12.58 -12.24 -17.64
CA ALA A 263 12.43 -12.37 -19.08
C ALA A 263 11.96 -11.07 -19.77
N LEU A 264 11.11 -10.26 -19.10
CA LEU A 264 10.71 -8.94 -19.58
C LEU A 264 11.88 -7.95 -19.54
N LEU A 265 12.66 -8.01 -18.47
CA LEU A 265 13.89 -7.24 -18.34
C LEU A 265 14.89 -7.57 -19.45
N GLU A 266 15.07 -8.84 -19.82
CA GLU A 266 15.94 -9.25 -20.93
C GLU A 266 15.50 -8.66 -22.27
N ARG A 267 14.18 -8.54 -22.47
CA ARG A 267 13.56 -7.85 -23.62
C ARG A 267 13.65 -6.31 -23.56
N GLY A 268 14.30 -5.76 -22.54
CA GLY A 268 14.49 -4.31 -22.39
C GLY A 268 13.31 -3.57 -21.78
N VAL A 269 12.28 -4.28 -21.31
CA VAL A 269 11.18 -3.67 -20.56
C VAL A 269 11.69 -3.24 -19.20
N ARG A 270 11.34 -2.02 -18.79
CA ARG A 270 11.69 -1.46 -17.49
C ARG A 270 10.60 -1.78 -16.48
N LEU A 271 10.98 -1.97 -15.23
CA LEU A 271 10.05 -2.39 -14.18
C LEU A 271 9.96 -1.36 -13.05
N CYS A 272 8.74 -1.03 -12.65
CA CYS A 272 8.47 -0.37 -11.37
C CYS A 272 7.35 -1.07 -10.60
N CYS A 273 7.39 -0.95 -9.27
CA CYS A 273 6.32 -1.44 -8.41
C CYS A 273 5.49 -0.24 -7.92
N ILE A 274 4.18 -0.30 -8.12
CA ILE A 274 3.23 0.74 -7.70
C ILE A 274 2.13 0.10 -6.88
N THR A 275 2.06 0.43 -5.59
CA THR A 275 1.09 -0.18 -4.66
C THR A 275 0.52 0.84 -3.68
N ASN A 276 -0.67 0.56 -3.16
CA ASN A 276 -1.29 1.31 -2.06
C ASN A 276 -0.74 0.92 -0.68
N LYS A 277 0.04 -0.17 -0.61
CA LYS A 277 0.79 -0.55 0.58
C LYS A 277 1.85 0.48 0.92
N ARG A 278 2.09 0.72 2.22
CA ARG A 278 3.13 1.65 2.69
C ARG A 278 4.50 1.25 2.14
N TYR A 279 5.26 2.23 1.68
CA TYR A 279 6.56 2.05 1.03
C TYR A 279 7.51 1.17 1.83
N ALA A 280 7.62 1.40 3.15
CA ALA A 280 8.52 0.63 4.01
C ALA A 280 8.22 -0.88 3.96
N PHE A 281 6.94 -1.25 3.97
CA PHE A 281 6.51 -2.64 3.87
C PHE A 281 6.67 -3.19 2.46
N SER A 282 6.31 -2.43 1.43
CA SER A 282 6.46 -2.86 0.03
C SER A 282 7.92 -3.12 -0.31
N HIS A 283 8.81 -2.23 0.11
CA HIS A 283 10.24 -2.37 -0.13
C HIS A 283 10.83 -3.60 0.57
N GLU A 284 10.50 -3.81 1.85
CA GLU A 284 11.00 -4.94 2.62
C GLU A 284 10.41 -6.27 2.13
N LEU A 285 9.12 -6.31 1.81
CA LEU A 285 8.46 -7.50 1.26
C LEU A 285 9.11 -7.92 -0.06
N LEU A 286 9.32 -6.98 -1.01
CA LEU A 286 10.03 -7.27 -2.26
C LEU A 286 11.46 -7.80 -2.02
N ALA A 287 12.13 -7.33 -0.95
CA ALA A 287 13.47 -7.77 -0.61
C ALA A 287 13.47 -9.20 -0.04
N GLN A 288 12.51 -9.53 0.83
CA GLN A 288 12.32 -10.89 1.36
C GLN A 288 11.87 -11.86 0.26
N ALA A 289 11.09 -11.40 -0.70
CA ALA A 289 10.69 -12.16 -1.88
C ALA A 289 11.81 -12.35 -2.91
N GLY A 290 12.97 -11.68 -2.74
CA GLY A 290 14.12 -11.82 -3.65
C GLY A 290 13.90 -11.28 -5.05
N VAL A 291 13.05 -10.25 -5.20
CA VAL A 291 12.74 -9.61 -6.50
C VAL A 291 12.89 -8.09 -6.46
N ARG A 292 13.28 -7.51 -5.32
CA ARG A 292 13.41 -6.06 -5.15
C ARG A 292 14.32 -5.44 -6.20
N GLU A 293 15.44 -6.07 -6.49
CA GLU A 293 16.46 -5.60 -7.43
C GLU A 293 15.98 -5.53 -8.88
N LEU A 294 14.92 -6.27 -9.24
CA LEU A 294 14.32 -6.24 -10.57
C LEU A 294 13.64 -4.89 -10.85
N PHE A 295 13.17 -4.20 -9.80
CA PHE A 295 12.47 -2.93 -9.91
C PHE A 295 13.40 -1.72 -9.84
N GLU A 296 13.35 -0.87 -10.86
CA GLU A 296 14.06 0.41 -10.89
C GLU A 296 13.48 1.40 -9.88
N LEU A 297 12.16 1.38 -9.70
CA LEU A 297 11.40 2.27 -8.82
C LEU A 297 10.35 1.49 -8.04
N VAL A 298 10.14 1.87 -6.77
CA VAL A 298 9.06 1.37 -5.92
C VAL A 298 8.34 2.58 -5.33
N LEU A 299 7.03 2.68 -5.55
CA LEU A 299 6.16 3.67 -4.92
C LEU A 299 5.09 2.94 -4.11
N GLY A 300 5.09 3.19 -2.80
CA GLY A 300 4.02 2.80 -1.90
C GLY A 300 2.95 3.89 -1.76
N GLY A 301 1.87 3.58 -1.03
CA GLY A 301 0.71 4.46 -0.87
C GLY A 301 0.99 5.75 -0.09
N ASP A 302 2.14 5.85 0.57
CA ASP A 302 2.65 7.01 1.29
C ASP A 302 3.88 7.65 0.61
N SER A 303 4.22 7.23 -0.61
CA SER A 303 5.35 7.79 -1.36
C SER A 303 5.05 9.14 -2.00
N VAL A 304 3.77 9.42 -2.27
CA VAL A 304 3.27 10.67 -2.84
C VAL A 304 1.96 11.05 -2.14
N ALA A 305 1.40 12.23 -2.45
CA ALA A 305 0.24 12.76 -1.73
C ALA A 305 -1.05 11.93 -1.89
N GLU A 306 -1.20 11.26 -3.03
CA GLU A 306 -2.38 10.48 -3.38
C GLU A 306 -1.97 9.10 -3.88
N LYS A 307 -2.75 8.09 -3.51
CA LYS A 307 -2.56 6.70 -3.91
C LYS A 307 -3.59 6.30 -4.97
N LYS A 308 -3.41 5.16 -5.65
CA LYS A 308 -4.43 4.62 -6.58
C LYS A 308 -5.82 4.62 -5.90
N PRO A 309 -6.91 5.06 -6.56
CA PRO A 309 -7.09 5.23 -8.00
C PRO A 309 -6.58 6.54 -8.62
N SER A 310 -5.97 7.44 -7.83
CA SER A 310 -5.31 8.64 -8.39
C SER A 310 -4.18 8.24 -9.35
N PRO A 311 -3.99 8.94 -10.49
CA PRO A 311 -2.90 8.65 -11.42
C PRO A 311 -1.52 9.09 -10.88
N LEU A 312 -1.46 9.82 -9.76
CA LEU A 312 -0.26 10.52 -9.32
C LEU A 312 0.97 9.61 -9.17
N GLN A 313 0.81 8.40 -8.62
CA GLN A 313 1.92 7.44 -8.51
C GLN A 313 2.46 7.01 -9.89
N LEU A 314 1.56 6.81 -10.86
CA LEU A 314 1.93 6.42 -12.23
C LEU A 314 2.57 7.61 -12.96
N ASP A 315 2.05 8.82 -12.80
CA ASP A 315 2.63 10.02 -13.41
C ASP A 315 4.05 10.28 -12.89
N VAL A 316 4.27 10.13 -11.59
CA VAL A 316 5.59 10.24 -10.98
C VAL A 316 6.52 9.16 -11.53
N ALA A 317 6.04 7.92 -11.68
CA ALA A 317 6.84 6.83 -12.23
C ALA A 317 7.25 7.07 -13.69
N ALA A 318 6.30 7.45 -14.55
CA ALA A 318 6.54 7.78 -15.95
C ALA A 318 7.59 8.90 -16.09
N ARG A 319 7.43 10.00 -15.36
CA ARG A 319 8.38 11.13 -15.38
C ARG A 319 9.75 10.73 -14.85
N THR A 320 9.80 10.05 -13.71
CA THR A 320 11.05 9.63 -13.06
C THR A 320 11.85 8.69 -13.95
N LEU A 321 11.17 7.81 -14.68
CA LEU A 321 11.80 6.88 -15.59
C LEU A 321 11.98 7.49 -17.00
N GLY A 322 11.38 8.62 -17.33
CA GLY A 322 11.46 9.20 -18.67
C GLY A 322 10.79 8.31 -19.72
N VAL A 323 9.63 7.74 -19.39
CA VAL A 323 8.81 6.92 -20.30
C VAL A 323 7.47 7.62 -20.50
N GLU A 324 7.06 7.78 -21.76
CA GLU A 324 5.75 8.31 -22.08
C GLU A 324 4.64 7.37 -21.56
N PRO A 325 3.56 7.88 -20.96
CA PRO A 325 2.46 7.05 -20.46
C PRO A 325 1.90 6.09 -21.52
N GLY A 326 1.88 6.53 -22.78
CA GLY A 326 1.48 5.73 -23.93
C GLY A 326 2.32 4.46 -24.15
N ALA A 327 3.56 4.41 -23.66
CA ALA A 327 4.44 3.25 -23.74
C ALA A 327 4.58 2.50 -22.40
N ALA A 328 3.71 2.80 -21.44
CA ALA A 328 3.67 2.17 -20.13
C ALA A 328 2.39 1.33 -19.96
N THR A 329 2.50 0.23 -19.22
CA THR A 329 1.37 -0.63 -18.86
C THR A 329 1.39 -0.92 -17.38
N LEU A 330 0.22 -0.88 -16.73
CA LEU A 330 0.03 -1.36 -15.36
C LEU A 330 -0.59 -2.77 -15.40
N VAL A 331 0.02 -3.72 -14.69
CA VAL A 331 -0.64 -4.98 -14.34
C VAL A 331 -1.11 -4.90 -12.89
N GLY A 332 -2.39 -5.24 -12.66
CA GLY A 332 -3.05 -5.15 -11.36
C GLY A 332 -4.32 -5.99 -11.30
N ASP A 333 -4.85 -6.22 -10.10
CA ASP A 333 -6.03 -7.08 -9.87
C ASP A 333 -7.28 -6.29 -9.47
N SER A 334 -7.18 -4.99 -9.22
CA SER A 334 -8.27 -4.21 -8.62
C SER A 334 -8.79 -3.07 -9.50
N HIS A 335 -9.99 -2.55 -9.18
CA HIS A 335 -10.52 -1.35 -9.82
C HIS A 335 -9.63 -0.13 -9.60
N GLN A 336 -8.82 -0.11 -8.52
CA GLN A 336 -7.95 1.02 -8.24
C GLN A 336 -6.83 1.10 -9.27
N ASP A 337 -6.33 -0.06 -9.69
CA ASP A 337 -5.32 -0.18 -10.74
C ASP A 337 -5.87 0.26 -12.09
N LEU A 338 -7.03 -0.27 -12.47
CA LEU A 338 -7.70 0.07 -13.72
C LEU A 338 -7.95 1.57 -13.85
N ARG A 339 -8.51 2.19 -12.81
CA ARG A 339 -8.82 3.64 -12.79
C ARG A 339 -7.55 4.48 -12.84
N ALA A 340 -6.53 4.12 -12.07
CA ALA A 340 -5.26 4.84 -12.07
C ALA A 340 -4.55 4.74 -13.44
N ALA A 341 -4.51 3.55 -14.03
CA ALA A 341 -3.92 3.33 -15.35
C ALA A 341 -4.61 4.18 -16.42
N ARG A 342 -5.95 4.15 -16.45
CA ARG A 342 -6.74 4.96 -17.39
C ARG A 342 -6.51 6.46 -17.22
N ALA A 343 -6.54 6.94 -15.98
CA ALA A 343 -6.32 8.36 -15.70
C ALA A 343 -4.91 8.80 -16.12
N ALA A 344 -3.90 7.96 -15.91
CA ALA A 344 -2.51 8.23 -16.33
C ALA A 344 -2.30 8.08 -17.86
N GLY A 345 -3.16 7.34 -18.56
CA GLY A 345 -3.00 6.99 -19.98
C GLY A 345 -2.11 5.77 -20.23
N TYR A 346 -1.95 4.91 -19.22
CA TYR A 346 -1.23 3.65 -19.31
C TYR A 346 -2.14 2.59 -19.96
N GLY A 347 -1.52 1.59 -20.60
CA GLY A 347 -2.20 0.32 -20.85
C GLY A 347 -2.53 -0.40 -19.53
N PHE A 348 -3.47 -1.33 -19.56
CA PHE A 348 -3.84 -2.11 -18.37
C PHE A 348 -3.97 -3.60 -18.70
N VAL A 349 -3.43 -4.45 -17.83
CA VAL A 349 -3.60 -5.91 -17.85
C VAL A 349 -4.20 -6.34 -16.52
N LEU A 350 -5.32 -7.06 -16.56
CA LEU A 350 -5.96 -7.59 -15.37
C LEU A 350 -5.31 -8.91 -14.93
N ALA A 351 -4.76 -8.94 -13.73
CA ALA A 351 -4.41 -10.16 -13.01
C ALA A 351 -5.67 -10.83 -12.44
N ALA A 352 -6.30 -11.73 -13.20
CA ALA A 352 -7.60 -12.29 -12.87
C ALA A 352 -7.59 -13.31 -11.72
N TYR A 353 -6.40 -13.67 -11.22
CA TYR A 353 -6.18 -14.55 -10.07
C TYR A 353 -6.06 -13.80 -8.73
N GLY A 354 -6.01 -12.46 -8.76
CA GLY A 354 -5.97 -11.65 -7.55
C GLY A 354 -7.30 -11.64 -6.81
N TYR A 355 -7.38 -10.84 -5.76
CA TYR A 355 -8.56 -10.76 -4.89
C TYR A 355 -9.38 -9.47 -5.08
N GLY A 356 -8.86 -8.53 -5.88
CA GLY A 356 -9.58 -7.34 -6.28
C GLY A 356 -10.83 -7.67 -7.09
N ARG A 357 -11.80 -6.75 -7.06
CA ARG A 357 -13.02 -6.82 -7.87
C ARG A 357 -13.00 -5.71 -8.91
N ILE A 358 -13.33 -6.06 -10.14
CA ILE A 358 -13.49 -5.13 -11.25
C ILE A 358 -14.83 -5.41 -11.89
N ASP A 359 -15.59 -4.34 -12.15
CA ASP A 359 -16.81 -4.42 -12.93
C ASP A 359 -16.45 -4.71 -14.40
N GLU A 360 -17.06 -5.72 -15.02
CA GLU A 360 -16.76 -6.11 -16.40
C GLU A 360 -17.04 -4.99 -17.42
N THR A 361 -18.05 -4.15 -17.17
CA THR A 361 -18.34 -2.97 -17.99
C THR A 361 -17.24 -1.93 -17.83
N GLU A 362 -16.68 -1.81 -16.62
CA GLU A 362 -15.52 -0.97 -16.40
C GLU A 362 -14.29 -1.58 -17.06
N LEU A 363 -14.03 -2.89 -17.00
CA LEU A 363 -12.83 -3.50 -17.59
C LEU A 363 -12.74 -3.28 -19.11
N GLY A 364 -13.86 -3.44 -19.83
CA GLY A 364 -13.90 -3.34 -21.29
C GLY A 364 -13.05 -4.43 -21.94
N SER A 365 -12.26 -4.06 -22.96
CA SER A 365 -11.43 -5.01 -23.73
C SER A 365 -10.02 -5.24 -23.14
N ALA A 366 -9.81 -4.94 -21.86
CA ALA A 366 -8.47 -5.04 -21.28
C ALA A 366 -8.05 -6.52 -21.23
N PRO A 367 -6.81 -6.86 -21.65
CA PRO A 367 -6.33 -8.23 -21.59
C PRO A 367 -6.34 -8.73 -20.14
N ARG A 368 -6.62 -10.03 -19.99
CA ARG A 368 -6.69 -10.73 -18.70
C ARG A 368 -5.68 -11.86 -18.71
N ILE A 369 -4.96 -12.00 -17.60
CA ILE A 369 -4.02 -13.09 -17.38
C ILE A 369 -4.50 -13.95 -16.19
N ARG A 370 -4.44 -15.27 -16.34
CA ARG A 370 -4.84 -16.24 -15.28
C ARG A 370 -3.68 -16.67 -14.40
N ASN A 371 -2.46 -16.38 -14.82
CA ASN A 371 -1.24 -16.52 -14.05
C ASN A 371 -0.24 -15.45 -14.52
N PHE A 372 0.80 -15.17 -13.73
CA PHE A 372 1.75 -14.11 -14.05
C PHE A 372 2.55 -14.41 -15.34
N ALA A 373 2.76 -15.69 -15.69
CA ALA A 373 3.55 -16.11 -16.84
C ALA A 373 2.91 -15.80 -18.20
N GLU A 374 1.60 -15.53 -18.25
CA GLU A 374 0.89 -15.09 -19.47
C GLU A 374 1.18 -13.62 -19.84
N LEU A 375 1.79 -12.86 -18.93
CA LEU A 375 1.99 -11.41 -19.10
C LEU A 375 2.74 -11.03 -20.38
N PRO A 376 3.83 -11.71 -20.81
CA PRO A 376 4.48 -11.37 -22.08
C PRO A 376 3.53 -11.47 -23.28
N GLY A 377 2.67 -12.50 -23.32
CA GLY A 377 1.66 -12.65 -24.37
C GLY A 377 0.62 -11.52 -24.32
N ALA A 378 0.13 -11.19 -23.12
CA ALA A 378 -0.80 -10.08 -22.91
C ALA A 378 -0.23 -8.70 -23.26
N LEU A 379 1.10 -8.54 -23.26
CA LEU A 379 1.80 -7.32 -23.68
C LEU A 379 2.16 -7.33 -25.17
N GLY A 380 1.84 -8.38 -25.93
CA GLY A 380 2.23 -8.53 -27.32
C GLY A 380 3.73 -8.78 -27.53
N LEU A 381 4.41 -9.35 -26.52
CA LEU A 381 5.85 -9.63 -26.49
C LEU A 381 6.16 -11.12 -26.68
N THR A 382 5.39 -11.82 -27.51
CA THR A 382 5.67 -13.23 -27.85
C THR A 382 6.99 -13.33 -28.59
N SER A 383 7.74 -14.40 -28.31
CA SER A 383 8.96 -14.73 -29.05
C SER A 383 8.62 -14.85 -30.53
N ALA A 384 9.41 -14.18 -31.39
CA ALA A 384 9.40 -14.42 -32.83
C ALA A 384 9.95 -15.81 -33.14
#